data_AF-A0A843I522-F1
#
_entry.id   AF-A0A843I522-F1
#
_cell.length_a   1.000
_cell.length_b   1.000
_cell.length_c   1.000
_cell.angle_alpha   90.00
_cell.angle_beta   90.00
_cell.angle_gamma   90.00
#
_symmetry.space_group_name_H-M   'P 1'
#
loop_
_entity.id
_entity.type
_entity.pdbx_description
1 polymer ?
#
loop_
_entity_poly.entity_id
_entity_poly.type
_entity_poly.pdbx_seq_one_letter_code
_entity_poly.pdbx_strand_id
1 'polypeptide(L)'
;MSHRRRFVAPKAWFAFCFYFVIPLSCLLLILTEYPELPSERIYSRIYWVIPTALVIVLLAQLGSLYQRGETKRCALNIGFTIMTMIWVFGLLGGGLVMTTFWNEYEFSLHMDKYVFLIMGVALLNILYYVFEWRVYRKDILSHRITRKKRSTAIE
;
A
#
# COMPACT_ATOMS: atom_id res chain seq x y z
N MET A 1 -19.27 29.42 0.00
CA MET A 1 -18.35 28.58 -0.80
C MET A 1 -16.93 28.79 -0.29
N SER A 2 -16.39 27.84 0.47
CA SER A 2 -15.06 27.96 1.09
C SER A 2 -14.01 27.30 0.21
N HIS A 3 -12.99 28.06 -0.20
CA HIS A 3 -11.78 27.58 -0.86
C HIS A 3 -11.07 26.52 0.02
N ARG A 4 -11.42 25.24 -0.13
CA ARG A 4 -10.57 24.14 0.33
C ARG A 4 -9.41 24.04 -0.64
N ARG A 5 -8.26 24.63 -0.28
CA ARG A 5 -6.96 24.30 -0.89
C ARG A 5 -6.86 22.77 -0.93
N ARG A 6 -6.82 22.21 -2.13
CA ARG A 6 -6.62 20.77 -2.39
C ARG A 6 -5.20 20.40 -2.01
N PHE A 7 -4.88 20.40 -0.72
CA PHE A 7 -3.65 19.79 -0.25
C PHE A 7 -3.79 18.28 -0.46
N VAL A 8 -2.83 17.71 -1.19
CA VAL A 8 -2.65 16.25 -1.27
C VAL A 8 -2.61 15.74 0.17
N ALA A 9 -3.38 14.69 0.46
CA ALA A 9 -3.41 14.19 1.82
C ALA A 9 -2.02 13.71 2.21
N PRO A 10 -1.53 13.98 3.43
CA PRO A 10 -0.21 13.52 3.86
C PRO A 10 -0.03 12.02 3.64
N LYS A 11 -1.10 11.23 3.84
CA LYS A 11 -1.15 9.79 3.55
C LYS A 11 -0.83 9.45 2.09
N ALA A 12 -1.36 10.22 1.13
CA ALA A 12 -1.10 10.01 -0.29
C ALA A 12 0.33 10.43 -0.66
N TRP A 13 0.86 11.47 -0.02
CA TRP A 13 2.25 11.88 -0.19
C TRP A 13 3.22 10.80 0.32
N PHE A 14 2.98 10.27 1.52
CA PHE A 14 3.76 9.15 2.04
C PHE A 14 3.65 7.92 1.13
N ALA A 15 2.44 7.59 0.65
CA ALA A 15 2.27 6.49 -0.28
C ALA A 15 3.08 6.72 -1.58
N PHE A 16 3.09 7.94 -2.10
CA PHE A 16 3.88 8.28 -3.28
C PHE A 16 5.38 8.11 -3.03
N CYS A 17 5.91 8.64 -1.93
CA CYS A 17 7.33 8.49 -1.61
C CYS A 17 7.74 7.01 -1.43
N PHE A 18 6.99 6.25 -0.65
CA PHE A 18 7.38 4.88 -0.28
C PHE A 18 7.08 3.82 -1.35
N TYR A 19 5.97 3.94 -2.09
CA TYR A 19 5.58 2.94 -3.08
C TYR A 19 5.99 3.31 -4.51
N PHE A 20 6.23 4.58 -4.80
CA PHE A 20 6.62 5.04 -6.13
C PHE A 20 8.07 5.49 -6.20
N VAL A 21 8.44 6.53 -5.44
CA VAL A 21 9.75 7.19 -5.59
C VAL A 21 10.89 6.27 -5.17
N ILE A 22 10.91 5.80 -3.91
CA ILE A 22 12.00 4.96 -3.39
C ILE A 22 12.23 3.71 -4.27
N PRO A 23 11.21 2.90 -4.59
CA PRO A 23 11.41 1.66 -5.33
C PRO A 23 11.86 1.92 -6.78
N LEU A 24 11.31 2.96 -7.42
CA LEU A 24 11.73 3.34 -8.77
C LEU A 24 13.19 3.83 -8.78
N SER A 25 13.57 4.68 -7.83
CA SER A 25 14.96 5.13 -7.68
C SER A 25 15.90 3.95 -7.47
N CYS A 26 15.55 2.99 -6.63
CA CYS A 26 16.35 1.79 -6.41
C CYS A 26 16.50 0.94 -7.68
N LEU A 27 15.42 0.71 -8.44
CA LEU A 27 15.49 -0.05 -9.68
C LEU A 27 16.34 0.67 -10.75
N LEU A 28 16.25 1.99 -10.83
CA LEU A 28 17.08 2.80 -11.74
C LEU A 28 18.55 2.82 -11.32
N LEU A 29 18.84 2.87 -10.01
CA LEU A 29 20.20 2.73 -9.49
C LEU A 29 20.80 1.36 -9.83
N ILE A 30 20.01 0.28 -9.71
CA ILE A 30 20.49 -1.06 -10.10
C ILE A 30 20.81 -1.10 -11.60
N LEU A 31 19.98 -0.51 -12.46
CA LEU A 31 20.24 -0.43 -13.91
C LEU A 31 21.51 0.36 -14.26
N THR A 32 21.86 1.36 -13.46
CA THR A 32 23.00 2.25 -13.73
C THR A 32 24.31 1.74 -13.14
N GLU A 33 24.28 1.23 -11.90
CA GLU A 33 25.49 0.70 -11.24
C GLU A 33 25.81 -0.75 -11.62
N TYR A 34 24.81 -1.52 -12.04
CA TYR A 34 24.97 -2.94 -12.40
C TYR A 34 24.41 -3.24 -13.79
N PRO A 35 25.01 -2.67 -14.86
CA PRO A 35 24.56 -2.88 -16.24
C PRO A 35 24.68 -4.33 -16.71
N GLU A 36 25.47 -5.14 -15.99
CA GLU A 36 25.71 -6.55 -16.28
C GLU A 36 24.56 -7.47 -15.84
N LEU A 37 23.63 -6.98 -15.01
CA LEU A 37 22.42 -7.72 -14.64
C LEU A 37 21.48 -7.82 -15.86
N PRO A 38 20.67 -8.90 -15.96
CA PRO A 38 19.69 -9.06 -17.02
C PRO A 38 18.64 -7.94 -16.95
N SER A 39 18.89 -6.88 -17.71
CA SER A 39 18.16 -5.61 -17.70
C SER A 39 16.68 -5.81 -18.05
N GLU A 40 16.34 -6.79 -18.89
CA GLU A 40 14.95 -7.17 -19.20
C GLU A 40 14.13 -7.51 -17.95
N ARG A 41 14.73 -8.17 -16.95
CA ARG A 41 14.04 -8.51 -15.70
C ARG A 41 13.84 -7.27 -14.81
N ILE A 42 14.72 -6.28 -14.91
CA ILE A 42 14.59 -5.03 -14.16
C ILE A 42 13.57 -4.11 -14.85
N TYR A 43 13.59 -4.03 -16.17
CA TYR A 43 12.59 -3.28 -16.94
C TYR A 43 11.18 -3.84 -16.73
N SER A 44 11.00 -5.16 -16.75
CA SER A 44 9.68 -5.76 -16.48
C SER A 44 9.17 -5.42 -15.07
N ARG A 45 10.05 -5.37 -14.06
CA ARG A 45 9.70 -4.89 -12.72
C ARG A 45 9.31 -3.43 -12.72
N ILE A 46 10.03 -2.55 -13.42
CA ILE A 46 9.67 -1.13 -13.55
C ILE A 46 8.28 -0.97 -14.18
N TYR A 47 8.01 -1.69 -15.28
CA TYR A 47 6.71 -1.70 -15.95
C TYR A 47 5.56 -2.16 -15.04
N TRP A 48 5.83 -3.04 -14.07
CA TRP A 48 4.85 -3.46 -13.07
C TRP A 48 4.70 -2.46 -11.93
N VAL A 49 5.81 -1.93 -11.41
CA VAL A 49 5.85 -1.04 -10.24
C VAL A 49 5.15 0.29 -10.50
N ILE A 50 5.35 0.89 -11.67
CA ILE A 50 4.76 2.21 -12.01
C ILE A 50 3.21 2.19 -11.91
N PRO A 51 2.47 1.36 -12.66
CA PRO A 51 1.02 1.37 -12.65
C PRO A 51 0.45 0.94 -11.30
N THR A 52 1.04 -0.07 -10.65
CA THR A 52 0.54 -0.56 -9.36
C THR A 52 0.78 0.45 -8.24
N ALA A 53 1.92 1.14 -8.21
CA ALA A 53 2.19 2.21 -7.25
C ALA A 53 1.25 3.41 -7.44
N LEU A 54 0.95 3.78 -8.69
CA LEU A 54 -0.03 4.83 -8.98
C LEU A 54 -1.42 4.50 -8.43
N VAL A 55 -1.88 3.25 -8.60
CA VAL A 55 -3.15 2.79 -8.03
C VAL A 55 -3.16 2.88 -6.51
N ILE A 56 -2.06 2.51 -5.85
CA ILE A 56 -1.90 2.63 -4.38
C ILE A 56 -2.01 4.09 -3.94
N VAL A 57 -1.35 5.01 -4.64
CA VAL A 57 -1.40 6.45 -4.35
C VAL A 57 -2.81 7.01 -4.54
N LEU A 58 -3.50 6.62 -5.62
CA LEU A 58 -4.89 7.02 -5.87
C LEU A 58 -5.82 6.50 -4.78
N LEU A 59 -5.67 5.25 -4.34
CA LEU A 59 -6.45 4.67 -3.24
C LEU A 59 -6.17 5.39 -1.92
N ALA A 60 -4.92 5.75 -1.64
CA ALA A 60 -4.58 6.56 -0.46
C ALA A 60 -5.22 7.95 -0.50
N GLN A 61 -5.22 8.59 -1.68
CA GLN A 61 -5.84 9.90 -1.87
C GLN A 61 -7.37 9.82 -1.77
N LEU A 62 -8.01 8.85 -2.41
CA LEU A 62 -9.45 8.60 -2.31
C LEU A 62 -9.87 8.28 -0.87
N GLY A 63 -9.09 7.45 -0.18
CA GLY A 63 -9.36 7.11 1.23
C GLY A 63 -9.29 8.31 2.17
N SER A 64 -8.58 9.37 1.80
CA SER A 64 -8.51 10.62 2.59
C SER A 64 -9.77 11.49 2.49
N LEU A 65 -10.59 11.28 1.45
CA LEU A 65 -11.82 12.05 1.22
C LEU A 65 -12.98 11.59 2.12
N TYR A 66 -12.92 10.36 2.63
CA TYR A 66 -13.97 9.78 3.48
C TYR A 66 -13.63 9.92 4.96
N GLN A 67 -14.66 10.18 5.78
CA GLN A 67 -14.48 10.34 7.22
C GLN A 67 -14.14 9.01 7.91
N ARG A 68 -13.44 9.09 9.05
CA ARG A 68 -13.22 7.94 9.94
C ARG A 68 -14.60 7.43 10.39
N GLY A 69 -14.87 6.14 10.27
CA GLY A 69 -16.19 5.58 10.59
C GLY A 69 -17.06 5.24 9.38
N GLU A 70 -16.67 5.61 8.15
CA GLU A 70 -17.41 5.22 6.94
C GLU A 70 -17.00 3.85 6.37
N THR A 71 -17.97 3.07 5.91
CA THR A 71 -17.75 1.76 5.25
C THR A 71 -16.99 1.90 3.93
N LYS A 72 -17.16 3.02 3.21
CA LYS A 72 -16.42 3.32 1.96
C LYS A 72 -14.93 3.47 2.19
N ARG A 73 -14.54 4.15 3.28
CA ARG A 73 -13.15 4.26 3.71
C ARG A 73 -12.54 2.90 4.05
N CYS A 74 -13.32 2.03 4.70
CA CYS A 74 -12.93 0.66 5.00
C CYS A 74 -12.64 -0.13 3.71
N ALA A 75 -13.56 -0.13 2.74
CA ALA A 75 -13.37 -0.80 1.46
C ALA A 75 -12.13 -0.31 0.70
N LEU A 76 -11.88 1.01 0.71
CA LEU A 76 -10.69 1.61 0.08
C LEU A 76 -9.38 1.20 0.77
N ASN A 77 -9.37 1.08 2.11
CA ASN A 77 -8.20 0.58 2.85
C ASN A 77 -7.93 -0.91 2.58
N ILE A 78 -8.98 -1.74 2.43
CA ILE A 78 -8.83 -3.14 2.01
C ILE A 78 -8.22 -3.19 0.61
N GLY A 79 -8.76 -2.42 -0.34
CA GLY A 79 -8.21 -2.31 -1.69
C GLY A 79 -6.75 -1.85 -1.69
N PHE A 80 -6.41 -0.85 -0.86
CA PHE A 80 -5.04 -0.38 -0.69
C PHE A 80 -4.10 -1.51 -0.24
N THR A 81 -4.54 -2.34 0.71
CA THR A 81 -3.75 -3.46 1.24
C THR A 81 -3.53 -4.55 0.19
N ILE A 82 -4.59 -4.93 -0.54
CA ILE A 82 -4.50 -5.92 -1.62
C ILE A 82 -3.57 -5.42 -2.72
N MET A 83 -3.71 -4.16 -3.13
CA MET A 83 -2.83 -3.57 -4.15
C MET A 83 -1.38 -3.48 -3.67
N THR A 84 -1.15 -3.22 -2.38
CA THR A 84 0.18 -3.27 -1.79
C THR A 84 0.79 -4.67 -1.88
N MET A 85 0.01 -5.73 -1.63
CA MET A 85 0.47 -7.12 -1.79
C MET A 85 0.81 -7.45 -3.25
N ILE A 86 -0.04 -7.05 -4.19
CA ILE A 86 0.21 -7.23 -5.64
C ILE A 86 1.47 -6.48 -6.05
N TRP A 87 1.64 -5.25 -5.55
CA TRP A 87 2.81 -4.43 -5.80
C TRP A 87 4.10 -5.07 -5.28
N VAL A 88 4.08 -5.63 -4.07
CA VAL A 88 5.22 -6.41 -3.52
C VAL A 88 5.56 -7.59 -4.41
N PHE A 89 4.54 -8.35 -4.83
CA PHE A 89 4.75 -9.50 -5.70
C PHE A 89 5.37 -9.09 -7.05
N GLY A 90 4.88 -8.00 -7.65
CA GLY A 90 5.41 -7.44 -8.89
C GLY A 90 6.85 -6.90 -8.76
N LEU A 91 7.17 -6.23 -7.64
CA LEU A 91 8.52 -5.73 -7.36
C LEU A 91 9.52 -6.88 -7.22
N LEU A 92 9.12 -7.96 -6.53
CA LEU A 92 9.97 -9.14 -6.33
C LEU A 92 10.06 -10.02 -7.58
N GLY A 93 9.08 -9.94 -8.49
CA GLY A 93 9.04 -10.79 -9.69
C GLY A 93 8.91 -12.27 -9.35
N GLY A 94 8.26 -12.61 -8.22
CA GLY A 94 7.99 -14.00 -7.81
C GLY A 94 9.07 -14.70 -6.98
N GLY A 95 10.16 -14.04 -6.60
CA GLY A 95 11.23 -14.63 -5.76
C GLY A 95 11.91 -13.63 -4.81
N LEU A 96 12.30 -14.09 -3.63
CA LEU A 96 12.98 -13.29 -2.60
C LEU A 96 14.47 -13.06 -2.91
N VAL A 97 15.07 -13.97 -3.66
CA VAL A 97 16.47 -13.92 -4.06
C VAL A 97 16.52 -13.90 -5.58
N MET A 98 17.20 -12.90 -6.13
CA MET A 98 17.59 -12.93 -7.54
C MET A 98 19.00 -13.50 -7.62
N THR A 99 19.10 -14.77 -7.99
CA THR A 99 20.39 -15.38 -8.34
C THR A 99 20.62 -15.24 -9.84
N THR A 100 21.78 -14.71 -10.20
CA THR A 100 22.25 -14.58 -11.58
C THR A 100 23.68 -15.06 -11.64
N PHE A 101 23.96 -15.99 -12.55
CA PHE A 101 25.29 -16.50 -12.80
C PHE A 101 26.02 -15.59 -13.78
N TRP A 102 27.22 -15.16 -13.41
CA TRP A 102 28.12 -14.39 -14.25
C TRP A 102 29.44 -15.16 -14.41
N ASN A 103 29.61 -15.81 -15.56
CA ASN A 103 30.69 -16.77 -15.80
C ASN A 103 30.80 -17.82 -14.67
N GLU A 104 31.84 -17.78 -13.85
CA GLU A 104 32.06 -18.68 -12.70
C GLU A 104 31.55 -18.11 -11.36
N TYR A 105 31.10 -16.85 -11.32
CA TYR A 105 30.67 -16.16 -10.11
C TYR A 105 29.14 -16.11 -10.01
N GLU A 106 28.60 -16.54 -8.88
CA GLU A 106 27.17 -16.42 -8.56
C GLU A 106 26.91 -15.09 -7.86
N PHE A 107 26.13 -14.22 -8.50
CA PHE A 107 25.61 -13.00 -7.89
C PHE A 107 24.21 -13.24 -7.36
N SER A 108 24.07 -13.17 -6.03
CA SER A 108 22.81 -13.33 -5.31
C SER A 108 22.37 -12.00 -4.73
N LEU A 109 21.35 -11.39 -5.31
CA LEU A 109 20.75 -10.16 -4.82
C LEU A 109 19.59 -10.51 -3.89
N HIS A 110 19.85 -10.36 -2.59
CA HIS A 110 18.92 -10.63 -1.51
C HIS A 110 17.97 -9.44 -1.29
N MET A 111 16.70 -9.57 -1.72
CA MET A 111 15.69 -8.53 -1.56
C MET A 111 15.00 -8.57 -0.19
N ASP A 112 15.45 -9.45 0.70
CA ASP A 112 14.86 -9.80 2.00
C ASP A 112 14.62 -8.55 2.86
N LYS A 113 15.61 -7.62 2.87
CA LYS A 113 15.54 -6.36 3.63
C LYS A 113 14.41 -5.45 3.14
N TYR A 114 14.16 -5.40 1.83
CA TYR A 114 13.04 -4.64 1.27
C TYR A 114 11.70 -5.26 1.63
N VAL A 115 11.62 -6.60 1.60
CA VAL A 115 10.40 -7.31 2.00
C VAL A 115 10.06 -7.07 3.47
N PHE A 116 11.05 -7.14 4.37
CA PHE A 116 10.84 -6.84 5.78
C PHE A 116 10.35 -5.40 6.01
N LEU A 117 10.90 -4.42 5.29
CA LEU A 117 10.47 -3.04 5.39
C LEU A 117 9.01 -2.86 4.92
N ILE A 118 8.64 -3.46 3.78
CA ILE A 118 7.29 -3.35 3.23
C ILE A 118 6.27 -4.14 4.08
N MET A 119 6.65 -5.32 4.58
CA MET A 119 5.85 -6.08 5.56
C MET A 119 5.63 -5.27 6.83
N GLY A 120 6.64 -4.53 7.31
CA GLY A 120 6.50 -3.62 8.44
C GLY A 120 5.47 -2.51 8.19
N VAL A 121 5.50 -1.89 7.01
CA VAL A 121 4.49 -0.89 6.61
C VAL A 121 3.10 -1.51 6.49
N ALA A 122 2.98 -2.71 5.91
CA ALA A 122 1.71 -3.44 5.83
C ALA A 122 1.17 -3.77 7.23
N LEU A 123 2.03 -4.24 8.14
CA LEU A 123 1.67 -4.55 9.52
C LEU A 123 1.20 -3.30 10.28
N LEU A 124 1.89 -2.17 10.12
CA LEU A 124 1.48 -0.88 10.67
C LEU A 124 0.12 -0.44 10.13
N ASN A 125 -0.14 -0.69 8.85
CA ASN A 125 -1.43 -0.36 8.22
C ASN A 125 -2.56 -1.27 8.74
N ILE A 126 -2.27 -2.56 8.96
CA ILE A 126 -3.19 -3.51 9.62
C ILE A 126 -3.45 -3.11 11.07
N LEU A 127 -2.41 -2.73 11.83
CA LEU A 127 -2.55 -2.26 13.20
C LEU A 127 -3.41 -0.99 13.25
N TYR A 128 -3.12 -0.02 12.39
CA TYR A 128 -3.96 1.18 12.22
C TYR A 128 -5.41 0.79 11.94
N TYR A 129 -5.64 -0.19 11.06
CA TYR A 129 -6.97 -0.70 10.76
C TYR A 129 -7.65 -1.37 11.96
N VAL A 130 -6.95 -2.21 12.73
CA VAL A 130 -7.49 -2.85 13.94
C VAL A 130 -7.89 -1.80 14.97
N PHE A 131 -7.09 -0.74 15.14
CA PHE A 131 -7.44 0.39 15.99
C PHE A 131 -8.66 1.16 15.47
N GLU A 132 -8.73 1.43 14.16
CA GLU A 132 -9.88 2.10 13.54
C GLU A 132 -11.15 1.24 13.70
N TRP A 133 -11.08 -0.07 13.45
CA TRP A 133 -12.18 -1.03 13.58
C TRP A 133 -12.78 -1.10 15.00
N ARG A 134 -11.96 -0.94 16.04
CA ARG A 134 -12.45 -0.83 17.42
C ARG A 134 -13.38 0.38 17.62
N VAL A 135 -13.20 1.44 16.85
CA VAL A 135 -14.09 2.62 16.85
C VAL A 135 -15.39 2.28 16.11
N TYR A 136 -15.33 1.66 14.93
CA TYR A 136 -16.51 1.22 14.17
C TYR A 136 -17.41 0.26 14.96
N ARG A 137 -16.83 -0.67 15.72
CA ARG A 137 -17.60 -1.63 16.53
C ARG A 137 -18.44 -0.94 17.61
N LYS A 138 -17.96 0.20 18.16
CA LYS A 138 -18.70 0.98 19.16
C LYS A 138 -19.89 1.72 18.55
N ASP A 139 -19.73 2.32 17.37
CA ASP A 139 -20.81 3.06 16.69
C ASP A 139 -21.91 2.15 16.12
N ILE A 140 -21.55 0.98 15.59
CA ILE A 140 -22.55 0.01 15.11
C ILE A 140 -23.38 -0.54 16.28
N LEU A 141 -22.76 -0.77 17.43
CA LEU A 141 -23.46 -1.22 18.63
C LEU A 141 -24.38 -0.11 19.18
N SER A 142 -23.93 1.15 19.18
CA SER A 142 -24.75 2.30 19.61
C SER A 142 -25.97 2.48 18.71
N HIS A 143 -25.81 2.43 17.38
CA HIS A 143 -26.93 2.52 16.44
C HIS A 143 -27.94 1.38 16.57
N ARG A 144 -27.49 0.14 16.84
CA ARG A 144 -28.40 -0.98 17.13
C ARG A 144 -29.21 -0.75 18.41
N ILE A 145 -28.58 -0.25 19.46
CA ILE A 145 -29.25 0.01 20.75
C ILE A 145 -30.28 1.14 20.61
N THR A 146 -29.94 2.23 19.92
CA THR A 146 -30.86 3.36 19.69
C THR A 146 -32.05 2.96 18.81
N ARG A 147 -31.83 2.13 17.78
CA ARG A 147 -32.91 1.61 16.92
C ARG A 147 -33.84 0.66 17.67
N LYS A 148 -33.30 -0.16 18.58
CA LYS A 148 -34.09 -1.07 19.44
C LYS A 148 -34.94 -0.32 20.48
N LYS A 149 -34.42 0.78 21.06
CA LYS A 149 -35.19 1.68 21.95
C LYS A 149 -36.30 2.45 21.22
N ARG A 150 -36.08 2.85 19.97
CA ARG A 150 -37.10 3.57 19.20
C ARG A 150 -38.26 2.66 18.75
N SER A 151 -38.00 1.36 18.57
CA SER A 151 -39.03 0.38 18.21
C SER A 151 -39.89 -0.07 19.41
N THR A 152 -39.42 0.12 20.64
CA THR A 152 -40.14 -0.24 21.89
C THR A 152 -40.90 0.94 22.50
N ALA A 153 -40.75 2.14 21.95
CA ALA A 153 -41.45 3.36 22.40
C ALA A 153 -42.64 3.73 21.48
N ILE A 154 -42.95 2.88 20.49
CA ILE A 154 -44.05 3.07 19.52
C ILE A 154 -45.15 2.00 19.74
N GLU A 155 -44.97 1.10 20.71
CA GLU A 155 -46.03 0.19 21.20
C GLU A 155 -46.72 0.78 22.44
#